data_AF-A0A3P7LV08-F1
#
_entry.id   AF-A0A3P7LV08-F1
#
_cell.length_a   1.000
_cell.length_b   1.000
_cell.length_c   1.000
_cell.angle_alpha   90.00
_cell.angle_beta   90.00
_cell.angle_gamma   90.00
#
_symmetry.space_group_name_H-M   'P 1'
#
loop_
_entity.id
_entity.type
_entity.pdbx_description
1 polymer ?
#
loop_
_entity_poly.entity_id
_entity_poly.type
_entity_poly.pdbx_seq_one_letter_code
_entity_poly.pdbx_strand_id
1 'polypeptide(L)'
;RLLEKDDFLPASTSFSRSRSPDFERSEVLRDSWAALKRQPDNFDAWIILLTQADQSNDLKLARDIYDRFLKRYPYCYGFWKKYAEMERRHQNFSDALNVWERGILAIPLSIDLWLGFLSFMRELAPQSDRGIEKLRELYDRAVSTAGYEFHSDRLWQDYIAWEEAQGEWRRVSNIYDRLIRIPTALYKTHMERFEAIVNMCNPIDLISEEEMRDLFDVVRRKCDVGVITEHLIKKFWSSKK
;
A
#
# COMPACT_ATOMS: atom_id res chain seq x y z
N ARG A 1 -11.63 -62.09 -64.46
CA ARG A 1 -11.18 -62.29 -63.07
C ARG A 1 -9.69 -61.89 -63.06
N LEU A 2 -9.24 -60.64 -63.01
CA LEU A 2 -9.62 -59.42 -62.26
C LEU A 2 -9.81 -59.69 -60.76
N LEU A 3 -9.14 -58.85 -59.94
CA LEU A 3 -8.81 -58.93 -58.50
C LEU A 3 -7.48 -59.68 -58.24
N GLU A 4 -6.47 -59.19 -57.51
CA GLU A 4 -6.24 -58.00 -56.67
C GLU A 4 -4.70 -57.94 -56.46
N LYS A 5 -4.08 -56.75 -56.52
CA LYS A 5 -2.77 -56.49 -55.90
C LYS A 5 -2.68 -55.03 -55.44
N ASP A 6 -2.92 -54.87 -54.13
CA ASP A 6 -2.14 -54.05 -53.21
C ASP A 6 -1.91 -52.57 -53.55
N ASP A 7 -2.95 -51.76 -53.37
CA ASP A 7 -2.81 -50.34 -53.01
C ASP A 7 -2.58 -50.22 -51.49
N PHE A 8 -1.32 -50.26 -51.07
CA PHE A 8 -0.90 -49.79 -49.74
C PHE A 8 0.01 -48.55 -49.91
N LEU A 9 -0.62 -47.38 -49.99
CA LEU A 9 0.03 -46.11 -49.67
C LEU A 9 -0.04 -45.90 -48.14
N PRO A 10 1.08 -45.63 -47.44
CA PRO A 10 1.04 -45.39 -46.01
C PRO A 10 0.39 -44.04 -45.71
N ALA A 11 -0.33 -44.04 -44.58
CA ALA A 11 -1.00 -42.94 -43.93
C ALA A 11 -0.37 -41.56 -44.19
N SER A 12 -1.23 -40.61 -44.54
CA SER A 12 -1.01 -39.19 -44.33
C SER A 12 -0.47 -38.99 -42.91
N THR A 13 0.82 -38.68 -42.83
CA THR A 13 1.43 -38.13 -41.64
C THR A 13 0.65 -36.87 -41.29
N SER A 14 -0.22 -36.98 -40.29
CA SER A 14 -0.69 -35.83 -39.54
C SER A 14 0.54 -35.20 -38.90
N PHE A 15 1.17 -34.30 -39.67
CA PHE A 15 2.21 -33.43 -39.17
C PHE A 15 1.51 -32.50 -38.17
N SER A 16 1.39 -32.97 -36.94
CA SER A 16 1.11 -32.16 -35.76
C SER A 16 2.28 -31.20 -35.65
N ARG A 17 2.21 -30.13 -36.44
CA ARG A 17 3.16 -29.03 -36.44
C ARG A 17 3.01 -28.42 -35.05
N SER A 18 3.84 -28.85 -34.12
CA SER A 18 3.98 -28.22 -32.82
C SER A 18 4.33 -26.77 -33.12
N ARG A 19 3.31 -25.91 -33.05
CA ARG A 19 3.50 -24.48 -33.26
C ARG A 19 4.46 -24.03 -32.17
N SER A 20 5.44 -23.22 -32.53
CA SER A 20 6.32 -22.67 -31.52
C SER A 20 5.48 -21.82 -30.56
N PRO A 21 5.72 -21.89 -29.25
CA PRO A 21 4.99 -21.10 -28.26
C PRO A 21 5.00 -19.60 -28.59
N ASP A 22 6.10 -19.10 -29.16
CA ASP A 22 6.22 -17.69 -29.59
C ASP A 22 5.27 -17.30 -30.72
N PHE A 23 4.97 -18.23 -31.64
CA PHE A 23 4.04 -17.97 -32.72
C PHE A 23 2.60 -17.88 -32.20
N GLU A 24 2.19 -18.83 -31.36
CA GLU A 24 0.87 -18.82 -30.71
C GLU A 24 0.69 -17.57 -29.84
N ARG A 25 1.74 -17.16 -29.12
CA ARG A 25 1.73 -15.92 -28.34
C ARG A 25 1.47 -14.67 -29.17
N SER A 26 2.09 -14.59 -30.35
CA SER A 26 1.92 -13.46 -31.28
C SER A 26 0.52 -13.41 -31.91
N GLU A 27 -0.10 -14.57 -32.11
CA GLU A 27 -1.46 -14.70 -32.66
C GLU A 27 -2.50 -14.26 -31.61
N VAL A 28 -2.39 -14.77 -30.37
CA VAL A 28 -3.25 -14.37 -29.25
C VAL A 28 -3.19 -12.86 -28.99
N LEU A 29 -2.00 -12.25 -29.09
CA LEU A 29 -1.83 -10.79 -28.98
C LEU A 29 -2.62 -10.07 -30.08
N ARG A 30 -2.46 -10.47 -31.34
CA ARG A 30 -3.18 -9.86 -32.47
C ARG A 30 -4.69 -10.03 -32.34
N ASP A 31 -5.15 -11.21 -31.95
CA ASP A 31 -6.57 -11.52 -31.80
C ASP A 31 -7.20 -10.71 -30.66
N SER A 32 -6.49 -10.56 -29.54
CA SER A 32 -6.96 -9.76 -28.41
C SER A 32 -7.01 -8.27 -28.75
N TRP A 33 -6.01 -7.75 -29.48
CA TRP A 33 -6.07 -6.38 -30.02
C TRP A 33 -7.22 -6.19 -31.02
N ALA A 34 -7.50 -7.19 -31.85
CA ALA A 34 -8.63 -7.15 -32.77
C ALA A 34 -9.98 -7.19 -32.03
N ALA A 35 -10.07 -7.96 -30.95
CA ALA A 35 -11.22 -7.99 -30.06
C ALA A 35 -11.46 -6.62 -29.41
N LEU A 36 -10.40 -5.96 -28.92
CA LEU A 36 -10.49 -4.60 -28.37
C LEU A 36 -10.88 -3.54 -29.40
N LYS A 37 -10.46 -3.68 -30.66
CA LYS A 37 -10.91 -2.78 -31.73
C LYS A 37 -12.41 -2.89 -32.00
N ARG A 38 -12.99 -4.08 -31.81
CA ARG A 38 -14.43 -4.33 -31.97
C ARG A 38 -15.20 -3.91 -30.72
N GLN A 39 -14.67 -4.24 -29.54
CA GLN A 39 -15.26 -3.97 -28.23
C GLN A 39 -14.18 -3.49 -27.26
N PRO A 40 -13.99 -2.16 -27.15
CA PRO A 40 -12.99 -1.58 -26.25
C PRO A 40 -13.23 -1.88 -24.77
N ASP A 41 -14.48 -2.24 -24.43
CA ASP A 41 -14.94 -2.46 -23.05
C ASP A 41 -14.88 -3.93 -22.62
N ASN A 42 -14.35 -4.81 -23.49
CA ASN A 42 -14.19 -6.22 -23.17
C ASN A 42 -13.06 -6.39 -22.13
N PHE A 43 -13.45 -6.52 -20.87
CA PHE A 43 -12.53 -6.70 -19.75
C PHE A 43 -11.68 -7.96 -19.89
N ASP A 44 -12.26 -9.08 -20.32
CA ASP A 44 -11.54 -10.36 -20.46
C ASP A 44 -10.42 -10.27 -21.50
N ALA A 45 -10.66 -9.57 -22.62
CA ALA A 45 -9.65 -9.32 -23.64
C ALA A 45 -8.47 -8.49 -23.07
N TRP A 46 -8.74 -7.52 -22.20
CA TRP A 46 -7.69 -6.78 -21.49
C TRP A 46 -6.89 -7.68 -20.54
N ILE A 47 -7.55 -8.57 -19.80
CA ILE A 47 -6.86 -9.49 -18.88
C ILE A 47 -5.92 -10.44 -19.63
N ILE A 48 -6.36 -10.97 -20.78
CA ILE A 48 -5.53 -11.83 -21.63
C ILE A 48 -4.31 -11.05 -22.13
N LEU A 49 -4.49 -9.80 -22.57
CA LEU A 49 -3.37 -8.94 -23.00
C LEU A 49 -2.39 -8.63 -21.88
N LEU A 50 -2.88 -8.31 -20.68
CA LEU A 50 -2.02 -8.03 -19.53
C LEU A 50 -1.25 -9.28 -19.08
N THR A 51 -1.91 -10.44 -19.04
CA THR A 51 -1.27 -11.72 -18.73
C THR A 51 -0.18 -12.05 -19.74
N GLN A 52 -0.44 -11.79 -21.01
CA GLN A 52 0.53 -12.01 -22.07
C GLN A 52 1.69 -11.01 -22.00
N ALA A 53 1.39 -9.75 -21.69
CA ALA A 53 2.39 -8.72 -21.49
C ALA A 53 3.34 -9.07 -20.33
N ASP A 54 2.79 -9.56 -19.22
CA ASP A 54 3.57 -10.00 -18.05
C ASP A 54 4.44 -11.23 -18.35
N GLN A 55 4.02 -12.10 -19.27
CA GLN A 55 4.81 -13.24 -19.76
C GLN A 55 5.86 -12.84 -20.80
N SER A 56 5.63 -11.76 -21.52
CA SER A 56 6.57 -11.21 -22.48
C SER A 56 7.67 -10.44 -21.74
N ASN A 57 8.93 -10.60 -22.16
CA ASN A 57 10.02 -9.80 -21.62
C ASN A 57 10.12 -8.40 -22.30
N ASP A 58 9.03 -7.96 -22.96
CA ASP A 58 8.97 -6.66 -23.64
C ASP A 58 8.30 -5.62 -22.72
N LEU A 59 9.15 -4.94 -21.96
CA LEU A 59 8.75 -3.85 -21.07
C LEU A 59 7.98 -2.73 -21.76
N LYS A 60 8.31 -2.40 -23.01
CA LYS A 60 7.68 -1.27 -23.69
C LYS A 60 6.24 -1.61 -24.06
N LEU A 61 6.04 -2.83 -24.57
CA LEU A 61 4.72 -3.34 -24.85
C LEU A 61 3.87 -3.44 -23.58
N ALA A 62 4.45 -3.93 -22.49
CA ALA A 62 3.75 -4.02 -21.21
C ALA A 62 3.31 -2.65 -20.69
N ARG A 63 4.19 -1.65 -20.71
CA ARG A 63 3.86 -0.26 -20.33
C ARG A 63 2.70 0.30 -21.14
N ASP A 64 2.72 0.16 -22.47
CA ASP A 64 1.64 0.66 -23.35
C ASP A 64 0.30 -0.04 -23.07
N ILE A 65 0.31 -1.35 -22.81
CA ILE A 65 -0.91 -2.11 -22.47
C ILE A 65 -1.45 -1.66 -21.10
N TYR A 66 -0.61 -1.57 -20.07
CA TYR A 66 -1.00 -1.09 -18.74
C TYR A 66 -1.54 0.34 -18.79
N ASP A 67 -0.87 1.25 -19.49
CA ASP A 67 -1.30 2.64 -19.61
C ASP A 67 -2.67 2.78 -20.28
N ARG A 68 -2.92 2.03 -21.36
CA ARG A 68 -4.22 2.03 -22.05
C ARG A 68 -5.31 1.41 -21.19
N PHE A 69 -5.02 0.30 -20.51
CA PHE A 69 -5.96 -0.36 -19.63
C PHE A 69 -6.35 0.55 -18.45
N LEU A 70 -5.37 1.11 -17.74
CA LEU A 70 -5.59 1.94 -16.56
C LEU A 70 -6.20 3.31 -16.91
N LYS A 71 -6.00 3.80 -18.14
CA LYS A 71 -6.74 4.97 -18.65
C LYS A 71 -8.24 4.69 -18.80
N ARG A 72 -8.62 3.46 -19.15
CA ARG A 72 -10.03 3.04 -19.28
C ARG A 72 -10.64 2.64 -17.94
N TYR A 73 -9.87 1.92 -17.13
CA TYR A 73 -10.29 1.34 -15.84
C TYR A 73 -9.40 1.86 -14.69
N PRO A 74 -9.48 3.16 -14.36
CA PRO A 74 -8.61 3.77 -13.36
C PRO A 74 -8.84 3.22 -11.95
N TYR A 75 -10.05 2.73 -11.64
CA TYR A 75 -10.43 2.24 -10.31
C TYR A 75 -9.97 0.82 -9.98
N CYS A 76 -9.32 0.13 -10.91
CA CYS A 76 -8.84 -1.23 -10.67
C CYS A 76 -7.46 -1.22 -9.98
N TYR A 77 -7.45 -0.91 -8.67
CA TYR A 77 -6.24 -0.75 -7.85
C TYR A 77 -5.25 -1.93 -7.96
N GLY A 78 -5.75 -3.16 -8.09
CA GLY A 78 -4.90 -4.35 -8.22
C GLY A 78 -3.95 -4.31 -9.42
N PHE A 79 -4.36 -3.66 -10.53
CA PHE A 79 -3.50 -3.53 -11.71
C PHE A 79 -2.49 -2.41 -11.57
N TRP A 80 -2.80 -1.34 -10.83
CA TRP A 80 -1.80 -0.34 -10.44
C TRP A 80 -0.67 -0.99 -9.62
N LYS A 81 -1.02 -1.85 -8.66
CA LYS A 81 -0.03 -2.60 -7.86
C LYS A 81 0.83 -3.52 -8.74
N LYS A 82 0.21 -4.28 -9.65
CA LYS A 82 0.93 -5.16 -10.59
C LYS A 82 1.87 -4.37 -11.50
N TYR A 83 1.41 -3.23 -12.02
CA TYR A 83 2.21 -2.39 -12.90
C TYR A 83 3.45 -1.83 -12.19
N ALA A 84 3.28 -1.28 -10.98
CA ALA A 84 4.41 -0.78 -10.20
C ALA A 84 5.40 -1.90 -9.81
N GLU A 85 4.89 -3.10 -9.49
CA GLU A 85 5.70 -4.28 -9.19
C GLU A 85 6.47 -4.79 -10.41
N MET A 86 5.87 -4.73 -11.60
CA MET A 86 6.56 -5.04 -12.85
C MET A 86 7.76 -4.10 -13.06
N GLU A 87 7.59 -2.79 -12.88
CA GLU A 87 8.69 -1.82 -12.99
C GLU A 87 9.79 -2.07 -11.93
N ARG A 88 9.37 -2.38 -10.70
CA ARG A 88 10.29 -2.75 -9.61
C ARG A 88 11.13 -3.98 -9.95
N ARG A 89 10.52 -5.04 -10.49
CA ARG A 89 11.24 -6.27 -10.91
C ARG A 89 12.32 -6.00 -11.95
N HIS A 90 12.14 -4.98 -12.78
CA HIS A 90 13.11 -4.56 -13.80
C HIS A 90 14.08 -3.46 -13.29
N GLN A 91 14.11 -3.20 -11.99
CA GLN A 91 14.97 -2.20 -11.33
C GLN A 91 14.70 -0.74 -11.76
N ASN A 92 13.54 -0.48 -12.37
CA ASN A 92 13.13 0.87 -12.78
C ASN A 92 12.39 1.58 -11.63
N PHE A 93 13.09 1.87 -10.53
CA PHE A 93 12.47 2.43 -9.33
C PHE A 93 11.82 3.80 -9.56
N SER A 94 12.39 4.65 -10.42
CA SER A 94 11.81 5.95 -10.76
C SER A 94 10.48 5.83 -11.50
N ASP A 95 10.39 4.88 -12.44
CA ASP A 95 9.16 4.63 -13.18
C ASP A 95 8.10 4.00 -12.27
N ALA A 96 8.50 3.06 -11.40
CA ALA A 96 7.62 2.47 -10.38
C ALA A 96 7.01 3.54 -9.46
N LEU A 97 7.81 4.52 -9.01
CA LEU A 97 7.33 5.66 -8.22
C LEU A 97 6.26 6.47 -8.97
N ASN A 98 6.49 6.76 -10.25
CA ASN A 98 5.52 7.47 -11.07
C ASN A 98 4.21 6.69 -11.22
N VAL A 99 4.29 5.36 -11.39
CA VAL A 99 3.09 4.50 -11.45
C VAL A 99 2.31 4.55 -10.12
N TRP A 100 3.00 4.50 -8.98
CA TRP A 100 2.34 4.63 -7.67
C TRP A 100 1.65 5.98 -7.50
N GLU A 101 2.32 7.09 -7.78
CA GLU A 101 1.74 8.43 -7.69
C GLU A 101 0.52 8.58 -8.63
N ARG A 102 0.62 8.10 -9.86
CA ARG A 102 -0.51 8.09 -10.80
C ARG A 102 -1.69 7.26 -10.28
N GLY A 103 -1.41 6.10 -9.68
CA GLY A 103 -2.43 5.25 -9.08
C GLY A 103 -3.14 5.92 -7.91
N ILE A 104 -2.38 6.57 -7.02
CA ILE A 104 -2.94 7.31 -5.89
C ILE A 104 -3.78 8.50 -6.37
N LEU A 105 -3.34 9.23 -7.40
CA LEU A 105 -4.14 10.30 -7.99
C LEU A 105 -5.44 9.77 -8.63
N ALA A 106 -5.41 8.57 -9.21
CA ALA A 106 -6.59 7.93 -9.79
C ALA A 106 -7.57 7.40 -8.72
N ILE A 107 -7.04 6.85 -7.61
CA ILE A 107 -7.84 6.25 -6.53
C ILE A 107 -7.32 6.70 -5.14
N PRO A 108 -7.54 7.97 -4.75
CA PRO A 108 -6.96 8.52 -3.53
C PRO A 108 -7.48 7.87 -2.25
N LEU A 109 -8.65 7.23 -2.30
CA LEU A 109 -9.28 6.58 -1.16
C LEU A 109 -8.93 5.09 -1.02
N SER A 110 -8.12 4.53 -1.93
CA SER A 110 -7.77 3.11 -1.88
C SER A 110 -6.70 2.83 -0.82
N ILE A 111 -7.13 2.28 0.31
CA ILE A 111 -6.24 1.86 1.41
C ILE A 111 -5.19 0.85 0.93
N ASP A 112 -5.59 -0.14 0.11
CA ASP A 112 -4.68 -1.16 -0.42
C ASP A 112 -3.58 -0.59 -1.33
N LEU A 113 -3.86 0.53 -1.99
CA LEU A 113 -2.91 1.22 -2.86
C LEU A 113 -1.92 2.05 -2.06
N TRP A 114 -2.41 2.78 -1.05
CA TRP A 114 -1.55 3.48 -0.08
C TRP A 114 -0.62 2.53 0.65
N LEU A 115 -1.12 1.42 1.18
CA LEU A 115 -0.30 0.41 1.86
C LEU A 115 0.77 -0.19 0.93
N GLY A 116 0.42 -0.42 -0.34
CA GLY A 116 1.38 -0.88 -1.34
C GLY A 116 2.49 0.15 -1.59
N PHE A 117 2.12 1.43 -1.73
CA PHE A 117 3.06 2.51 -1.95
C PHE A 117 3.98 2.74 -0.74
N LEU A 118 3.43 2.69 0.48
CA LEU A 118 4.18 2.79 1.73
C LEU A 118 5.17 1.62 1.89
N SER A 119 4.77 0.40 1.55
CA SER A 119 5.67 -0.76 1.52
C SER A 119 6.82 -0.56 0.54
N PHE A 120 6.53 -0.09 -0.68
CA PHE A 120 7.54 0.20 -1.68
C PHE A 120 8.53 1.29 -1.22
N MET A 121 8.03 2.35 -0.60
CA MET A 121 8.85 3.44 -0.08
C MET A 121 9.70 3.01 1.11
N ARG A 122 9.20 2.12 1.97
CA ARG A 122 9.98 1.50 3.06
C ARG A 122 11.18 0.71 2.54
N GLU A 123 11.01 -0.04 1.45
CA GLU A 123 12.10 -0.80 0.83
C GLU A 123 13.15 0.12 0.19
N LEU A 124 12.72 1.23 -0.41
CA LEU A 124 13.61 2.15 -1.12
C LEU A 124 14.30 3.15 -0.18
N ALA A 125 13.67 3.51 0.94
CA ALA A 125 14.19 4.50 1.85
C ALA A 125 15.45 3.97 2.56
N PRO A 126 16.61 4.65 2.42
CA PRO A 126 17.76 4.34 3.26
C PRO A 126 17.41 4.61 4.73
N GLN A 127 17.99 3.83 5.65
CA GLN A 127 17.91 3.98 7.12
C GLN A 127 18.63 5.25 7.62
N SER A 128 18.47 6.34 6.87
CA SER A 128 18.95 7.68 7.17
C SER A 128 17.77 8.51 7.65
N ASP A 129 18.02 9.49 8.51
CA ASP A 129 16.99 10.39 9.06
C ASP A 129 16.13 11.03 7.96
N ARG A 130 16.74 11.35 6.82
CA ARG A 130 16.03 11.92 5.65
C ARG A 130 15.08 10.93 4.98
N GLY A 131 15.39 9.64 5.00
CA GLY A 131 14.50 8.59 4.47
C GLY A 131 13.29 8.39 5.38
N ILE A 132 13.52 8.38 6.69
CA ILE A 132 12.48 8.26 7.71
C ILE A 132 11.51 9.46 7.62
N GLU A 133 12.02 10.68 7.48
CA GLU A 133 11.17 11.87 7.38
C GLU A 133 10.30 11.87 6.11
N LYS A 134 10.85 11.45 4.96
CA LYS A 134 10.05 11.30 3.73
C LYS A 134 8.95 10.25 3.87
N LEU A 135 9.23 9.17 4.60
CA LEU A 135 8.23 8.13 4.84
C LEU A 135 7.13 8.63 5.77
N ARG A 136 7.46 9.43 6.79
CA ARG A 136 6.48 10.14 7.64
C ARG A 136 5.59 11.06 6.84
N GLU A 137 6.17 11.92 6.01
CA GLU A 137 5.41 12.81 5.13
C GLU A 137 4.42 12.02 4.25
N LEU A 138 4.84 10.84 3.79
CA LEU A 138 3.98 9.97 2.99
C LEU A 138 2.86 9.32 3.81
N TYR A 139 3.14 8.85 5.04
CA TYR A 139 2.12 8.35 5.96
C TYR A 139 1.10 9.44 6.31
N ASP A 140 1.55 10.66 6.63
CA ASP A 140 0.67 11.79 6.91
C ASP A 140 -0.20 12.15 5.71
N ARG A 141 0.35 12.09 4.50
CA ARG A 141 -0.41 12.29 3.26
C ARG A 141 -1.46 11.21 3.05
N ALA A 142 -1.10 9.95 3.30
CA ALA A 142 -2.01 8.81 3.18
C ALA A 142 -3.18 8.93 4.16
N VAL A 143 -2.87 9.23 5.43
CA VAL A 143 -3.86 9.41 6.50
C VAL A 143 -4.75 10.62 6.24
N SER A 144 -4.20 11.75 5.78
CA SER A 144 -4.99 12.95 5.49
C SER A 144 -5.97 12.74 4.33
N THR A 145 -5.65 11.83 3.41
CA THR A 145 -6.46 11.57 2.22
C THR A 145 -7.47 10.43 2.44
N ALA A 146 -7.00 9.28 2.94
CA ALA A 146 -7.78 8.06 3.06
C ALA A 146 -8.11 7.67 4.51
N GLY A 147 -7.58 8.37 5.51
CA GLY A 147 -7.78 8.05 6.93
C GLY A 147 -9.20 8.31 7.45
N TYR A 148 -10.03 9.04 6.70
CA TYR A 148 -11.45 9.26 7.02
C TYR A 148 -12.37 8.15 6.46
N GLU A 149 -11.80 7.18 5.74
CA GLU A 149 -12.58 6.03 5.25
C GLU A 149 -12.87 5.07 6.40
N PHE A 150 -14.04 4.43 6.36
CA PHE A 150 -14.53 3.60 7.46
C PHE A 150 -13.67 2.35 7.72
N HIS A 151 -13.07 1.78 6.67
CA HIS A 151 -12.14 0.63 6.72
C HIS A 151 -10.67 1.06 6.65
N SER A 152 -10.36 2.32 6.98
CA SER A 152 -8.97 2.82 7.05
C SER A 152 -8.15 2.21 8.18
N ASP A 153 -8.73 1.34 9.02
CA ASP A 153 -8.09 0.74 10.19
C ASP A 153 -6.72 0.11 9.86
N ARG A 154 -6.60 -0.54 8.70
CA ARG A 154 -5.33 -1.15 8.28
C ARG A 154 -4.21 -0.13 8.05
N LEU A 155 -4.56 1.04 7.50
CA LEU A 155 -3.60 2.13 7.28
C LEU A 155 -3.10 2.69 8.61
N TRP A 156 -4.02 2.94 9.54
CA TRP A 156 -3.68 3.44 10.87
C TRP A 156 -2.82 2.44 11.66
N GLN A 157 -3.15 1.15 11.61
CA GLN A 157 -2.38 0.12 12.28
C GLN A 157 -0.96 -0.04 11.70
N ASP A 158 -0.80 0.02 10.36
CA ASP A 158 0.54 -0.01 9.74
C ASP A 158 1.36 1.23 10.12
N TYR A 159 0.73 2.41 10.21
CA TYR A 159 1.42 3.63 10.62
C TYR A 159 1.88 3.58 12.09
N ILE A 160 1.00 3.14 13.00
CA ILE A 160 1.31 2.99 14.43
C ILE A 160 2.44 1.96 14.61
N ALA A 161 2.32 0.78 14.00
CA ALA A 161 3.34 -0.27 14.10
C ALA A 161 4.70 0.19 13.57
N TRP A 162 4.69 1.05 12.54
CA TRP A 162 5.92 1.62 12.00
C TRP A 162 6.57 2.65 12.96
N GLU A 163 5.80 3.59 13.54
CA GLU A 163 6.35 4.56 14.52
C GLU A 163 6.77 3.88 15.83
N GLU A 164 6.05 2.83 16.27
CA GLU A 164 6.46 1.99 17.41
C GLU A 164 7.82 1.33 17.15
N ALA A 165 8.06 0.84 15.93
CA ALA A 165 9.35 0.27 15.54
C ALA A 165 10.47 1.32 15.48
N GLN A 166 10.15 2.61 15.27
CA GLN A 166 11.12 3.71 15.38
C GLN A 166 11.36 4.15 16.84
N GLY A 167 10.49 3.77 17.78
CA GLY A 167 10.58 4.13 19.20
C GLY A 167 10.06 5.52 19.55
N GLU A 168 9.35 6.19 18.64
CA GLU A 168 8.85 7.56 18.80
C GLU A 168 7.45 7.60 19.44
N TRP A 169 7.37 7.25 20.73
CA TRP A 169 6.11 7.12 21.47
C TRP A 169 5.25 8.39 21.49
N ARG A 170 5.86 9.59 21.46
CA ARG A 170 5.14 10.87 21.37
C ARG A 170 4.32 10.97 20.09
N ARG A 171 4.87 10.53 18.96
CA ARG A 171 4.16 10.55 17.68
C ARG A 171 3.06 9.50 17.65
N VAL A 172 3.34 8.31 18.19
CA VAL A 172 2.32 7.27 18.37
C VAL A 172 1.11 7.84 19.13
N SER A 173 1.33 8.57 20.23
CA SER A 173 0.24 9.20 21.00
C SER A 173 -0.58 10.20 20.16
N ASN A 174 0.09 11.08 19.40
CA ASN A 174 -0.59 12.04 18.52
C ASN A 174 -1.41 11.32 17.41
N ILE A 175 -0.88 10.24 16.84
CA ILE A 175 -1.60 9.43 15.86
C ILE A 175 -2.86 8.82 16.49
N TYR A 176 -2.77 8.33 17.73
CA TYR A 176 -3.93 7.83 18.45
C TYR A 176 -4.97 8.93 18.78
N ASP A 177 -4.54 10.13 19.19
CA ASP A 177 -5.47 11.26 19.41
C ASP A 177 -6.24 11.62 18.12
N ARG A 178 -5.57 11.57 16.96
CA ARG A 178 -6.23 11.75 15.66
C ARG A 178 -7.18 10.60 15.34
N LEU A 179 -6.76 9.35 15.54
CA LEU A 179 -7.54 8.15 15.23
C LEU A 179 -8.82 8.06 16.06
N ILE A 180 -8.75 8.38 17.35
CA ILE A 180 -9.90 8.33 18.28
C ILE A 180 -11.00 9.33 17.89
N ARG A 181 -10.65 10.43 17.22
CA ARG A 181 -11.62 11.42 16.74
C ARG A 181 -12.38 10.97 15.49
N ILE A 182 -11.93 9.92 14.82
CA ILE A 182 -12.51 9.43 13.57
C ILE A 182 -13.36 8.18 13.85
N PRO A 183 -14.63 8.12 13.43
CA PRO A 183 -15.46 6.94 13.59
C PRO A 183 -15.05 5.86 12.57
N THR A 184 -14.10 4.99 12.95
CA THR A 184 -13.70 3.83 12.13
C THR A 184 -14.44 2.55 12.55
N ALA A 185 -14.40 1.52 11.71
CA ALA A 185 -15.05 0.24 11.97
C ALA A 185 -14.53 -0.45 13.25
N LEU A 186 -13.23 -0.33 13.52
CA LEU A 186 -12.57 -0.96 14.67
C LEU A 186 -12.26 0.02 15.81
N TYR A 187 -13.02 1.11 15.93
CA TYR A 187 -12.85 2.12 16.98
C TYR A 187 -12.62 1.54 18.38
N LYS A 188 -13.39 0.50 18.77
CA LYS A 188 -13.25 -0.16 20.08
C LYS A 188 -11.85 -0.77 20.27
N THR A 189 -11.35 -1.47 19.28
CA THR A 189 -10.01 -2.08 19.33
C THR A 189 -8.92 -1.02 19.35
N HIS A 190 -9.10 0.08 18.62
CA HIS A 190 -8.15 1.20 18.67
C HIS A 190 -8.12 1.85 20.05
N MET A 191 -9.27 2.00 20.69
CA MET A 191 -9.37 2.49 22.07
C MET A 191 -8.70 1.56 23.08
N GLU A 192 -8.96 0.26 23.01
CA GLU A 192 -8.30 -0.72 23.89
C GLU A 192 -6.78 -0.72 23.74
N ARG A 193 -6.27 -0.57 22.50
CA ARG A 193 -4.83 -0.44 22.25
C ARG A 193 -4.26 0.86 22.80
N PHE A 194 -4.98 1.97 22.64
CA PHE A 194 -4.58 3.25 23.22
C PHE A 194 -4.49 3.17 24.75
N GLU A 195 -5.50 2.58 25.41
CA GLU A 195 -5.49 2.35 26.86
C GLU A 195 -4.29 1.48 27.28
N ALA A 196 -3.99 0.42 26.53
CA ALA A 196 -2.84 -0.43 26.81
C ALA A 196 -1.51 0.35 26.74
N ILE A 197 -1.32 1.20 25.72
CA ILE A 197 -0.12 2.03 25.56
C ILE A 197 -0.02 3.06 26.68
N VAL A 198 -1.12 3.74 27.03
CA VAL A 198 -1.15 4.71 28.13
C VAL A 198 -0.82 4.06 29.47
N ASN A 199 -1.26 2.81 29.69
CA ASN A 199 -0.97 2.06 30.91
C ASN A 199 0.46 1.49 30.96
N MET A 200 1.07 1.21 29.80
CA MET A 200 2.42 0.64 29.72
C MET A 200 3.53 1.70 29.69
N CYS A 201 3.28 2.87 29.12
CA CYS A 201 4.28 3.92 28.94
C CYS A 201 4.21 4.99 30.04
N ASN A 202 5.35 5.61 30.36
CA ASN A 202 5.38 6.73 31.30
C ASN A 202 4.74 7.96 30.65
N PRO A 203 3.87 8.72 31.34
CA PRO A 203 3.23 9.91 30.76
C PRO A 203 4.19 10.94 30.17
N ILE A 204 5.45 10.99 30.64
CA ILE A 204 6.49 11.92 30.16
C ILE A 204 6.95 11.58 28.73
N ASP A 205 6.86 10.31 28.34
CA ASP A 205 7.27 9.82 27.03
C ASP A 205 6.15 9.93 25.99
N LEU A 206 4.91 10.12 26.43
CA LEU A 206 3.72 10.16 25.58
C LEU A 206 3.28 11.59 25.23
N ILE A 207 3.48 12.53 26.14
CA ILE A 207 2.84 13.85 26.12
C ILE A 207 3.91 14.95 26.14
N SER A 208 3.63 16.11 25.52
CA SER A 208 4.53 17.26 25.60
C SER A 208 4.63 17.82 27.03
N GLU A 209 5.72 18.51 27.37
CA GLU A 209 5.87 19.12 28.71
C GLU A 209 4.77 20.15 29.03
N GLU A 210 4.18 20.76 28.01
CA GLU A 210 3.09 21.74 28.13
C GLU A 210 1.77 21.05 28.45
N GLU A 211 1.39 20.03 27.67
CA GLU A 211 0.19 19.23 27.91
C GLU A 211 0.27 18.47 29.24
N MET A 212 1.47 18.02 29.64
CA MET A 212 1.70 17.43 30.95
C MET A 212 1.43 18.44 32.07
N ARG A 213 1.85 19.70 31.91
CA ARG A 213 1.59 20.76 32.89
C ARG A 213 0.10 21.05 33.01
N ASP A 214 -0.60 21.13 31.88
CA ASP A 214 -2.06 21.31 31.86
C ASP A 214 -2.78 20.13 32.51
N LEU A 215 -2.33 18.89 32.26
CA LEU A 215 -2.86 17.70 32.90
C LEU A 215 -2.66 17.75 34.43
N PHE A 216 -1.47 18.15 34.90
CA PHE A 216 -1.20 18.33 36.32
C PHE A 216 -2.08 19.43 36.93
N ASP A 217 -2.33 20.53 36.23
CA ASP A 217 -3.23 21.58 36.69
C ASP A 217 -4.68 21.11 36.76
N VAL A 218 -5.14 20.28 35.82
CA VAL A 218 -6.48 19.67 35.86
C VAL A 218 -6.60 18.66 37.01
N VAL A 219 -5.59 17.82 37.22
CA VAL A 219 -5.55 16.87 38.35
C VAL A 219 -5.51 17.64 39.68
N ARG A 220 -4.76 18.74 39.75
CA ARG A 220 -4.68 19.61 40.93
C ARG A 220 -5.98 20.34 41.25
N ARG A 221 -6.82 20.61 40.23
CA ARG A 221 -8.16 21.19 40.41
C ARG A 221 -9.22 20.14 40.77
N LYS A 222 -9.11 18.91 40.25
CA LYS A 222 -10.08 17.82 40.47
C LYS A 222 -9.81 17.01 41.73
N CYS A 223 -8.55 16.79 42.05
CA CYS A 223 -8.11 16.22 43.31
C CYS A 223 -7.69 17.40 44.17
N ASP A 224 -8.31 17.60 45.33
CA ASP A 224 -8.00 18.65 46.31
C ASP A 224 -6.59 18.43 46.95
N VAL A 225 -5.56 18.31 46.11
CA VAL A 225 -4.18 17.90 46.41
C VAL A 225 -3.27 19.13 46.39
N GLY A 226 -3.86 20.31 46.64
CA GLY A 226 -3.19 21.61 46.64
C GLY A 226 -1.94 21.65 47.52
N VAL A 227 -1.87 20.82 48.56
CA VAL A 227 -0.77 20.84 49.54
C VAL A 227 0.35 19.84 49.22
N ILE A 228 0.06 18.68 48.63
CA ILE A 228 1.06 17.60 48.46
C ILE A 228 1.92 17.83 47.21
N THR A 229 1.33 18.36 46.14
CA THR A 229 2.04 18.62 44.87
C THR A 229 3.09 19.72 45.01
N GLU A 230 2.79 20.80 45.74
CA GLU A 230 3.72 21.91 45.91
C GLU A 230 4.97 21.52 46.71
N HIS A 231 4.80 20.64 47.71
CA HIS A 231 5.90 20.10 48.51
C HIS A 231 6.77 19.12 47.71
N LEU A 232 6.16 18.24 46.90
CA LEU A 232 6.89 17.28 46.08
C LEU A 232 7.62 17.97 44.91
N ILE A 233 7.00 18.98 44.28
CA ILE A 233 7.62 19.76 43.21
C ILE A 233 8.79 20.59 43.77
N LYS A 234 8.63 21.26 44.92
CA LYS A 234 9.74 21.98 45.59
C LYS A 234 10.86 21.02 46.00
N LYS A 235 10.53 19.83 46.51
CA LYS A 235 11.53 18.82 46.91
C LYS A 235 12.26 18.22 45.71
N PHE A 236 11.58 18.02 44.58
CA PHE A 236 12.17 17.53 43.34
C PHE A 236 13.10 18.57 42.69
N TRP A 237 12.68 19.84 42.64
CA TRP A 237 13.52 20.94 42.12
C TRP A 237 14.67 21.31 43.06
N SER A 238 14.51 21.16 44.39
CA SER A 238 15.60 21.35 45.36
C SER A 238 16.61 20.20 45.36
N SER A 239 16.26 19.03 44.82
CA SER A 239 17.17 17.88 44.72
C SER A 239 18.02 17.89 43.44
N LYS A 240 17.72 18.79 42.49
CA LYS A 240 18.47 18.99 41.24
C LYS A 240 19.40 20.21 41.26
N LYS A 241 19.52 20.89 42.40
CA LYS A 241 20.55 21.92 42.68
C LYS A 241 21.61 21.31 43.60
#